data_AF-A0A9N9PED3-F1
#
_entry.id   AF-A0A9N9PED3-F1
#
_cell.length_a   1.000
_cell.length_b   1.000
_cell.length_c   1.000
_cell.angle_alpha   90.00
_cell.angle_beta   90.00
_cell.angle_gamma   90.00
#
_symmetry.space_group_name_H-M   'P 1'
#
loop_
_entity.id
_entity.type
_entity.pdbx_description
1 polymer ?
#
loop_
_entity_poly.entity_id
_entity_poly.type
_entity_poly.pdbx_seq_one_letter_code
_entity_poly.pdbx_strand_id
1 'polypeptide(L)'
;GVSCYDELTQEMFTLRGHIVSVSGDIPALSKVMCVSGHNAYSKCRYCYFRETYSEKSTHVYFSLLPPRGYKGTIYDPNHLPMRTHNSYLRDITKTECKSKNDRHKIERETGVNEHSIWFEL
;
A
#
# COMPACT_ATOMS: atom_id res chain seq x y z
N GLY A 1 14.05 15.00 -17.36
CA GLY A 1 14.75 14.29 -18.45
C GLY A 1 16.20 14.68 -18.43
N VAL A 2 17.09 13.84 -18.93
CA VAL A 2 18.54 14.12 -19.02
C VAL A 2 18.89 14.35 -20.49
N SER A 3 19.73 15.35 -20.77
CA SER A 3 20.23 15.59 -22.12
C SER A 3 21.25 14.51 -22.46
N CYS A 4 21.01 13.74 -23.52
CA CYS A 4 21.85 12.63 -23.95
C CYS A 4 22.19 12.78 -25.42
N TYR A 5 23.38 12.33 -25.79
CA TYR A 5 23.82 12.25 -27.18
C TYR A 5 23.51 10.86 -27.73
N ASP A 6 22.87 10.79 -28.89
CA ASP A 6 22.67 9.54 -29.62
C ASP A 6 23.71 9.42 -30.75
N GLU A 7 24.60 8.45 -30.62
CA GLU A 7 25.67 8.20 -31.61
C GLU A 7 25.11 7.78 -32.98
N LEU A 8 23.94 7.12 -33.03
CA LEU A 8 23.38 6.64 -34.29
C LEU A 8 22.84 7.79 -35.14
N THR A 9 22.18 8.75 -34.50
CA THR A 9 21.57 9.92 -35.17
C THR A 9 22.48 11.15 -35.16
N GLN A 10 23.56 11.14 -34.38
CA GLN A 10 24.47 12.27 -34.14
C GLN A 10 23.74 13.51 -33.60
N GLU A 11 22.68 13.30 -32.82
CA GLU A 11 21.82 14.37 -32.30
C GLU A 11 21.67 14.32 -30.77
N MET A 12 21.39 15.49 -30.18
CA MET A 12 21.04 15.60 -28.77
C MET A 12 19.55 15.34 -28.58
N PHE A 13 19.20 14.45 -27.65
CA PHE A 13 17.81 14.19 -27.28
C PHE A 13 17.62 14.24 -25.76
N THR A 14 16.38 14.42 -25.33
CA THR A 14 16.02 14.35 -23.90
C THR A 14 15.60 12.93 -23.54
N LEU A 15 16.45 12.20 -22.83
CA LEU A 15 16.12 10.90 -22.27
C LEU A 15 15.13 11.05 -21.11
N ARG A 16 14.03 10.30 -21.17
CA ARG A 16 13.03 10.19 -20.10
C ARG A 16 12.82 8.71 -19.77
N GLY A 17 13.14 8.33 -18.55
CA GLY A 17 12.79 7.02 -18.01
C GLY A 17 11.45 7.10 -17.28
N HIS A 18 10.57 6.14 -17.53
CA HIS A 18 9.27 6.01 -16.85
C HIS A 18 9.16 4.63 -16.23
N ILE A 19 8.64 4.54 -15.01
CA ILE A 19 8.41 3.26 -14.35
C ILE A 19 6.98 2.83 -14.65
N VAL A 20 6.84 1.78 -15.46
CA VAL A 20 5.53 1.31 -15.94
C VAL A 20 4.88 0.34 -14.96
N SER A 21 5.69 -0.48 -14.29
CA SER A 21 5.21 -1.47 -13.33
C SER A 21 6.29 -1.80 -12.31
N VAL A 22 5.87 -2.04 -11.08
CA VAL A 22 6.70 -2.56 -9.99
C VAL A 22 6.02 -3.80 -9.46
N SER A 23 6.76 -4.91 -9.45
CA SER A 23 6.32 -6.17 -8.86
C SER A 23 7.34 -6.63 -7.83
N GLY A 24 6.87 -7.28 -6.79
CA GLY A 24 7.69 -7.88 -5.76
C GLY A 24 6.84 -8.76 -4.86
N ASP A 25 7.49 -9.47 -3.96
CA ASP A 25 6.77 -10.11 -2.87
C ASP A 25 6.17 -9.05 -1.92
N ILE A 26 5.26 -9.49 -1.05
CA ILE A 26 4.59 -8.59 -0.09
C ILE A 26 5.60 -7.83 0.79
N PRO A 27 6.67 -8.45 1.32
CA PRO A 27 7.71 -7.73 2.05
C PRO A 27 8.36 -6.59 1.25
N ALA A 28 8.82 -6.84 0.02
CA ALA A 28 9.45 -5.82 -0.80
C ALA A 28 8.48 -4.68 -1.13
N LEU A 29 7.27 -5.02 -1.59
CA LEU A 29 6.25 -4.03 -1.93
C LEU A 29 5.82 -3.22 -0.70
N SER A 30 5.72 -3.83 0.49
CA SER A 30 5.35 -3.11 1.71
C SER A 30 6.35 -2.00 2.04
N LYS A 31 7.65 -2.26 1.84
CA LYS A 31 8.71 -1.28 2.05
C LYS A 31 8.70 -0.18 1.01
N VAL A 32 8.61 -0.55 -0.27
CA VAL A 32 8.60 0.42 -1.39
C VAL A 32 7.38 1.35 -1.30
N MET A 33 6.22 0.80 -0.94
CA MET A 33 4.95 1.52 -0.90
C MET A 33 4.67 2.19 0.44
N CYS A 34 5.57 2.04 1.42
CA CYS A 34 5.43 2.52 2.80
C CYS A 34 4.09 2.10 3.43
N VAL A 35 3.69 0.86 3.19
CA VAL A 35 2.50 0.23 3.79
C VAL A 35 2.91 -0.87 4.77
N SER A 36 1.96 -1.23 5.60
CA SER A 36 2.14 -2.23 6.65
C SER A 36 2.38 -3.64 6.05
N GLY A 37 3.15 -4.45 6.76
CA GLY A 37 3.74 -5.69 6.23
C GLY A 37 2.82 -6.92 6.21
N HIS A 38 3.42 -8.12 6.17
CA HIS A 38 2.69 -9.37 5.95
C HIS A 38 1.68 -9.75 7.05
N ASN A 39 1.85 -9.23 8.28
CA ASN A 39 0.98 -9.48 9.45
C ASN A 39 0.19 -8.23 9.89
N ALA A 40 0.01 -7.26 8.98
CA ALA A 40 -0.83 -6.11 9.26
C ALA A 40 -2.31 -6.51 9.43
N TYR A 41 -3.20 -5.56 9.75
CA TYR A 41 -4.67 -5.76 9.66
C TYR A 41 -5.29 -5.00 8.47
N SER A 42 -4.48 -4.16 7.85
CA SER A 42 -4.75 -3.38 6.66
C SER A 42 -3.42 -3.20 5.95
N LYS A 43 -3.28 -3.66 4.70
CA LYS A 43 -2.04 -3.48 3.92
C LYS A 43 -2.25 -3.05 2.47
N CYS A 44 -3.50 -2.91 2.04
CA CYS A 44 -3.81 -2.60 0.65
C CYS A 44 -3.74 -1.08 0.40
N ARG A 45 -2.97 -0.64 -0.61
CA ARG A 45 -2.98 0.76 -1.08
C ARG A 45 -4.33 1.18 -1.67
N TYR A 46 -5.10 0.24 -2.21
CA TYR A 46 -6.28 0.54 -3.03
C TYR A 46 -7.61 0.41 -2.28
N CYS A 47 -7.66 -0.29 -1.15
CA CYS A 47 -8.90 -0.47 -0.38
C CYS A 47 -8.66 -0.53 1.14
N TYR A 48 -9.72 -0.33 1.92
CA TYR A 48 -9.78 -0.53 3.36
C TYR A 48 -10.24 -1.95 3.71
N PHE A 49 -9.96 -2.90 2.83
CA PHE A 49 -10.22 -4.31 3.08
C PHE A 49 -9.39 -4.75 4.29
N ARG A 50 -10.07 -5.32 5.29
CA ARG A 50 -9.47 -5.76 6.54
C ARG A 50 -9.47 -7.25 6.67
N GLU A 51 -8.53 -7.70 7.46
CA GLU A 51 -8.26 -9.10 7.64
C GLU A 51 -9.03 -9.73 8.79
N THR A 52 -9.15 -11.06 8.75
CA THR A 52 -9.64 -11.88 9.85
C THR A 52 -8.45 -12.52 10.56
N TYR A 53 -8.27 -12.23 11.85
CA TYR A 53 -7.24 -12.87 12.67
C TYR A 53 -7.69 -14.26 13.12
N SER A 54 -6.82 -15.24 12.95
CA SER A 54 -7.04 -16.59 13.47
C SER A 54 -6.28 -16.81 14.77
N GLU A 55 -7.01 -16.92 15.88
CA GLU A 55 -6.40 -17.27 17.18
C GLU A 55 -5.73 -18.65 17.16
N LYS A 56 -6.27 -19.60 16.38
CA LYS A 56 -5.75 -20.98 16.32
C LYS A 56 -4.39 -21.09 15.64
N SER A 57 -4.20 -20.34 14.55
CA SER A 57 -2.97 -20.39 13.76
C SER A 57 -2.07 -19.18 13.98
N THR A 58 -2.50 -18.21 14.80
CA THR A 58 -1.80 -16.94 15.04
C THR A 58 -1.48 -16.16 13.76
N HIS A 59 -2.22 -16.45 12.68
CA HIS A 59 -2.04 -15.85 11.37
C HIS A 59 -3.22 -14.96 11.02
N VAL A 60 -2.93 -13.95 10.20
CA VAL A 60 -3.91 -13.01 9.68
C VAL A 60 -4.27 -13.42 8.24
N TYR A 61 -5.57 -13.53 7.94
CA TYR A 61 -6.07 -13.96 6.64
C TYR A 61 -6.91 -12.88 5.94
N PHE A 62 -6.68 -12.72 4.65
CA PHE A 62 -7.47 -11.87 3.76
C PHE A 62 -8.55 -12.72 3.09
N SER A 63 -9.75 -12.74 3.66
CA SER A 63 -10.88 -13.48 3.08
C SER A 63 -12.09 -12.58 2.92
N LEU A 64 -12.77 -12.69 1.78
CA LEU A 64 -14.06 -12.02 1.56
C LEU A 64 -15.12 -12.52 2.55
N LEU A 65 -14.99 -13.78 2.97
CA LEU A 65 -15.86 -14.44 3.92
C LEU A 65 -15.01 -14.99 5.07
N PRO A 66 -15.23 -14.55 6.31
CA PRO A 66 -14.53 -15.12 7.47
C PRO A 66 -14.74 -16.65 7.51
N PRO A 67 -13.70 -17.45 7.84
CA PRO A 67 -13.88 -18.87 8.04
C PRO A 67 -14.92 -19.16 9.13
N ARG A 68 -15.59 -20.32 9.06
CA ARG A 68 -16.64 -20.68 10.03
C ARG A 68 -16.11 -20.59 11.47
N GLY A 69 -16.84 -19.90 12.33
CA GLY A 69 -16.47 -19.71 13.74
C GLY A 69 -15.50 -18.55 14.01
N TYR A 70 -15.09 -17.81 12.98
CA TYR A 70 -14.28 -16.59 13.15
C TYR A 70 -15.14 -15.34 12.97
N LYS A 71 -14.86 -14.32 13.78
CA LYS A 71 -15.46 -12.99 13.63
C LYS A 71 -14.69 -12.22 12.56
N GLY A 72 -15.40 -11.60 11.63
CA GLY A 72 -14.80 -10.75 10.62
C GLY A 72 -15.87 -10.06 9.77
N THR A 73 -15.42 -9.18 8.87
CA THR A 73 -16.30 -8.49 7.93
C THR A 73 -16.53 -9.36 6.71
N ILE A 74 -17.79 -9.44 6.25
CA ILE A 74 -18.12 -10.04 4.95
C ILE A 74 -18.02 -8.94 3.90
N TYR A 75 -17.25 -9.19 2.84
CA TYR A 75 -17.05 -8.25 1.75
C TYR A 75 -17.67 -8.78 0.46
N ASP A 76 -18.42 -7.92 -0.22
CA ASP A 76 -18.82 -8.15 -1.61
C ASP A 76 -17.63 -7.83 -2.53
N PRO A 77 -17.14 -8.78 -3.35
CA PRO A 77 -16.02 -8.53 -4.27
C PRO A 77 -16.28 -7.38 -5.25
N ASN A 78 -17.54 -7.08 -5.59
CA ASN A 78 -17.89 -5.99 -6.49
C ASN A 78 -18.02 -4.63 -5.79
N HIS A 79 -18.08 -4.63 -4.45
CA HIS A 79 -18.29 -3.43 -3.64
C HIS A 79 -17.31 -3.37 -2.47
N LEU A 80 -16.03 -3.57 -2.77
CA LEU A 80 -14.96 -3.40 -1.78
C LEU A 80 -14.89 -1.95 -1.29
N PRO A 81 -14.46 -1.72 -0.03
CA PRO A 81 -14.29 -0.37 0.49
C PRO A 81 -13.05 0.30 -0.13
N MET A 82 -13.17 0.77 -1.37
CA MET A 82 -12.06 1.35 -2.13
C MET A 82 -11.56 2.64 -1.48
N ARG A 83 -10.24 2.87 -1.57
CA ARG A 83 -9.61 4.14 -1.21
C ARG A 83 -9.70 5.07 -2.40
N THR A 84 -9.97 6.34 -2.13
CA THR A 84 -9.77 7.40 -3.10
C THR A 84 -8.38 7.99 -2.92
N HIS A 85 -7.88 8.70 -3.93
CA HIS A 85 -6.62 9.43 -3.81
C HIS A 85 -6.60 10.34 -2.57
N ASN A 86 -7.69 11.10 -2.36
CA ASN A 86 -7.85 11.99 -1.20
C ASN A 86 -7.92 11.23 0.14
N SER A 87 -8.57 10.05 0.16
CA SER A 87 -8.64 9.27 1.40
C SER A 87 -7.27 8.72 1.78
N TYR A 88 -6.46 8.30 0.79
CA TYR A 88 -5.09 7.84 1.01
C TYR A 88 -4.17 8.98 1.47
N LEU A 89 -4.22 10.14 0.82
CA LEU A 89 -3.49 11.34 1.24
C LEU A 89 -3.78 11.71 2.70
N ARG A 90 -5.07 11.69 3.07
CA ARG A 90 -5.47 11.96 4.45
C ARG A 90 -4.87 10.96 5.44
N ASP A 91 -4.75 9.69 5.07
CA ASP A 91 -4.15 8.68 5.92
C ASP A 91 -2.63 8.89 6.05
N ILE A 92 -1.93 9.31 4.98
CA ILE A 92 -0.52 9.72 5.03
C ILE A 92 -0.35 10.90 6.00
N THR A 93 -1.10 11.99 5.82
CA THR A 93 -0.99 13.20 6.64
C THR A 93 -1.27 12.91 8.12
N LYS A 94 -2.25 12.04 8.40
CA LYS A 94 -2.53 11.59 9.78
C LYS A 94 -1.31 10.92 10.39
N THR A 95 -0.59 10.09 9.64
CA THR A 95 0.60 9.40 10.15
C THR A 95 1.78 10.35 10.33
N GLU A 96 1.96 11.33 9.45
CA GLU A 96 3.07 12.30 9.54
C GLU A 96 2.94 13.28 10.72
N CYS A 97 1.72 13.71 11.05
CA CYS A 97 1.46 14.73 12.07
C CYS A 97 1.41 14.21 13.53
N LYS A 98 1.81 12.96 13.79
CA LYS A 98 1.50 12.26 15.05
C LYS A 98 2.73 11.69 15.77
N SER A 99 2.58 11.55 17.08
CA SER A 99 3.61 10.95 17.95
C SER A 99 3.87 9.49 17.57
N LYS A 100 5.03 8.93 17.94
CA LYS A 100 5.38 7.53 17.61
C LYS A 100 4.30 6.52 18.03
N ASN A 101 3.69 6.69 19.20
CA ASN A 101 2.64 5.79 19.70
C ASN A 101 1.35 5.90 18.87
N ASP A 102 0.97 7.12 18.50
CA ASP A 102 -0.20 7.37 17.66
C ASP A 102 -0.01 6.84 16.24
N ARG A 103 1.22 6.90 15.70
CA ARG A 103 1.57 6.36 14.38
C ARG A 103 1.30 4.86 14.29
N HIS A 104 1.66 4.08 15.31
CA HIS A 104 1.36 2.64 15.33
C HIS A 104 -0.14 2.34 15.33
N LYS A 105 -0.95 3.15 16.02
CA LYS A 105 -2.40 3.00 16.00
C LYS A 105 -2.96 3.29 14.60
N ILE A 106 -2.48 4.35 13.96
CA ILE A 106 -2.91 4.74 12.61
C ILE A 106 -2.47 3.68 11.60
N GLU A 107 -1.22 3.23 11.63
CA GLU A 107 -0.73 2.11 10.81
C GLU A 107 -1.62 0.87 10.97
N ARG A 108 -1.97 0.50 12.21
CA ARG A 108 -2.83 -0.67 12.44
C ARG A 108 -4.23 -0.51 11.81
N GLU A 109 -4.75 0.72 11.79
CA GLU A 109 -6.09 1.01 11.27
C GLU A 109 -6.14 1.20 9.75
N THR A 110 -5.13 1.87 9.18
CA THR A 110 -5.08 2.32 7.78
C THR A 110 -4.07 1.54 6.94
N GLY A 111 -3.11 0.86 7.55
CA GLY A 111 -2.03 0.18 6.84
C GLY A 111 -0.99 1.10 6.23
N VAL A 112 -1.03 2.41 6.51
CA VAL A 112 -0.11 3.40 5.94
C VAL A 112 0.92 3.78 6.99
N ASN A 113 2.19 3.63 6.63
CA ASN A 113 3.31 3.89 7.54
C ASN A 113 3.89 5.28 7.31
N GLU A 114 4.10 5.63 6.03
CA GLU A 114 4.75 6.87 5.60
C GLU A 114 4.32 7.26 4.18
N HIS A 115 4.75 8.43 3.72
CA HIS A 115 4.58 8.85 2.34
C HIS A 115 5.64 8.17 1.45
N SER A 116 5.20 7.26 0.58
CA SER A 116 6.08 6.63 -0.40
C SER A 116 6.49 7.61 -1.50
N ILE A 117 7.76 7.57 -1.91
CA ILE A 117 8.26 8.28 -3.09
C ILE A 117 7.54 7.86 -4.39
N TRP A 118 6.91 6.68 -4.39
CA TRP A 118 6.10 6.14 -5.48
C TRP A 118 4.64 6.58 -5.43
N PHE A 119 4.31 7.54 -4.56
CA PHE A 119 2.96 8.08 -4.52
C PHE A 119 2.69 9.03 -5.69
N GLU A 120 3.70 9.79 -6.12
CA GLU A 120 3.60 10.81 -7.17
C GLU A 120 4.01 10.34 -8.58
N LEU A 121 4.45 9.08 -8.71
CA LEU A 121 4.70 8.43 -9.99
C LEU A 121 3.39 7.95 -10.63
#